data_AF-A0A2H3HZ80-F1
#
_entry.id   AF-A0A2H3HZ80-F1
#
_cell.length_a   1.000
_cell.length_b   1.000
_cell.length_c   1.000
_cell.angle_alpha   90.00
_cell.angle_beta   90.00
_cell.angle_gamma   90.00
#
_symmetry.space_group_name_H-M   'P 1'
#
loop_
_entity.id
_entity.type
_entity.pdbx_description
1 polymer ?
#
loop_
_entity_poly.entity_id
_entity_poly.type
_entity_poly.pdbx_seq_one_letter_code
_entity_poly.pdbx_strand_id
1 'polypeptide(L)'
;MTYDLKANILEAFETQPTSRHSELLDALDPQEDLPEASQPTEIRTQLERHQKQALTFMLRREQGWNFDSSSGDFWGWKKASQGRVRNTDLWGKSFVNMISGDHQLEEPKQFFGGIIADPMGLGKTLTMIALVAETVREHHVGNLGSADNAETNNSTLIVVPPPLLDTWEEQLSQHVVSGSLIWSRHHGKSRILEIFELEKLDLILTTYHTISAEWKNGKQADQSILFSTQWKRLILDEGKYYT
;
A
#
# COMPACT_ATOMS: atom_id res chain seq x y z
N MET A 1 -58.01 -9.09 -22.37
CA MET A 1 -58.23 -9.24 -20.92
C MET A 1 -56.92 -9.72 -20.31
N THR A 2 -56.34 -8.81 -19.55
CA THR A 2 -55.06 -8.84 -18.84
C THR A 2 -55.04 -9.92 -17.76
N TYR A 3 -54.03 -10.78 -17.76
CA TYR A 3 -53.62 -11.52 -16.57
C TYR A 3 -52.14 -11.30 -16.32
N ASP A 4 -51.88 -11.07 -15.04
CA ASP A 4 -50.82 -10.26 -14.46
C ASP A 4 -49.51 -11.07 -14.33
N LEU A 5 -48.50 -10.67 -15.09
CA LEU A 5 -47.14 -11.23 -15.05
C LEU A 5 -46.27 -10.60 -13.94
N LYS A 6 -46.86 -9.82 -13.01
CA LYS A 6 -46.10 -9.12 -11.95
C LYS A 6 -45.93 -9.87 -10.63
N ALA A 7 -46.44 -11.08 -10.46
CA ALA A 7 -46.41 -11.74 -9.15
C ALA A 7 -45.18 -12.63 -8.88
N ASN A 8 -44.42 -13.08 -9.89
CA ASN A 8 -43.40 -14.14 -9.69
C ASN A 8 -41.93 -13.75 -9.97
N ILE A 9 -41.60 -12.46 -10.08
CA ILE A 9 -40.21 -12.02 -10.31
C ILE A 9 -39.60 -11.34 -9.06
N LEU A 10 -40.39 -11.09 -8.02
CA LEU A 10 -39.92 -10.40 -6.81
C LEU A 10 -39.40 -11.31 -5.68
N GLU A 11 -39.47 -12.64 -5.80
CA GLU A 11 -38.95 -13.56 -4.77
C GLU A 11 -37.54 -14.12 -5.06
N ALA A 12 -36.86 -13.71 -6.13
CA ALA A 12 -35.56 -14.28 -6.51
C ALA A 12 -34.33 -13.38 -6.23
N PHE A 13 -34.51 -12.22 -5.58
CA PHE A 13 -33.42 -11.29 -5.27
C PHE A 13 -33.44 -10.82 -3.80
N GLU A 14 -33.80 -11.70 -2.87
CA GLU A 14 -33.26 -11.56 -1.52
C GLU A 14 -31.81 -12.01 -1.54
N THR A 15 -30.91 -11.04 -1.73
CA THR A 15 -29.50 -11.20 -1.40
C THR A 15 -29.42 -11.51 0.09
N GLN A 16 -29.23 -12.79 0.44
CA GLN A 16 -28.76 -13.14 1.76
C GLN A 16 -27.45 -12.38 1.98
N PRO A 17 -27.36 -11.50 2.99
CA PRO A 17 -26.09 -10.87 3.32
C PRO A 17 -25.13 -11.99 3.69
N THR A 18 -24.06 -12.10 2.92
CA THR A 18 -23.03 -13.12 3.05
C THR A 18 -22.30 -12.94 4.39
N SER A 19 -22.80 -13.59 5.44
CA SER A 19 -22.29 -13.51 6.82
C SER A 19 -20.78 -13.81 6.93
N ARG A 20 -20.26 -14.64 6.04
CA ARG A 20 -18.83 -15.00 5.96
C ARG A 20 -17.90 -13.81 5.70
N HIS A 21 -18.33 -12.78 4.98
CA HIS A 21 -17.47 -11.62 4.73
C HIS A 21 -17.37 -10.71 5.95
N SER A 22 -18.43 -10.61 6.76
CA SER A 22 -18.38 -9.90 8.04
C SER A 22 -17.41 -10.60 8.99
N GLU A 23 -17.54 -11.92 9.14
CA GLU A 23 -16.68 -12.72 10.03
C GLU A 23 -15.19 -12.64 9.66
N LEU A 24 -14.86 -12.57 8.36
CA LEU A 24 -13.48 -12.36 7.89
C LEU A 24 -12.96 -10.95 8.18
N LEU A 25 -13.79 -9.92 8.05
CA LEU A 25 -13.41 -8.54 8.35
C LEU A 25 -13.28 -8.31 9.87
N ASP A 26 -14.15 -8.93 10.66
CA ASP A 26 -14.10 -8.91 12.13
C ASP A 26 -12.88 -9.69 12.66
N ALA A 27 -12.43 -10.73 11.94
CA ALA A 27 -11.18 -11.45 12.25
C ALA A 27 -9.90 -10.68 11.81
N LEU A 28 -10.03 -9.71 10.90
CA LEU A 28 -8.98 -8.78 10.50
C LEU A 28 -8.87 -7.56 11.42
N ASP A 29 -9.84 -7.37 12.33
CA ASP A 29 -9.88 -6.30 13.31
C ASP A 29 -9.52 -6.87 14.70
N PRO A 30 -8.27 -7.26 14.97
CA PRO A 30 -7.84 -7.22 16.35
C PRO A 30 -7.89 -5.73 16.72
N GLN A 31 -8.88 -5.36 17.52
CA GLN A 31 -8.94 -4.12 18.31
C GLN A 31 -7.74 -4.00 19.28
N GLU A 32 -6.53 -4.36 18.86
CA GLU A 32 -5.34 -3.79 19.44
C GLU A 32 -5.27 -2.36 18.91
N ASP A 33 -5.50 -1.39 19.80
CA ASP A 33 -5.16 0.00 19.56
C ASP A 33 -3.69 0.04 19.08
N LEU A 34 -3.49 0.08 17.76
CA LEU A 34 -2.16 0.21 17.18
C LEU A 34 -1.49 1.44 17.80
N PRO A 35 -0.19 1.37 18.12
CA PRO A 35 0.48 2.54 18.64
C PRO A 35 0.46 3.65 17.58
N GLU A 36 0.29 4.89 18.04
CA GLU A 36 0.31 6.05 17.16
C GLU A 36 1.75 6.37 16.74
N ALA A 37 1.98 6.55 15.44
CA ALA A 37 3.23 7.06 14.91
C ALA A 37 3.47 8.51 15.36
N SER A 38 4.72 8.92 15.41
CA SER A 38 5.08 10.33 15.57
C SER A 38 4.57 11.16 14.40
N GLN A 39 4.21 12.42 14.66
CA GLN A 39 3.88 13.38 13.59
C GLN A 39 5.14 13.65 12.74
N PRO A 40 5.11 13.41 11.42
CA PRO A 40 6.24 13.76 10.55
C PRO A 40 6.40 15.28 10.47
N THR A 41 7.63 15.75 10.59
CA THR A 41 7.98 17.19 10.58
C THR A 41 7.74 17.87 9.24
N GLU A 42 7.72 17.09 8.17
CA GLU A 42 7.46 17.49 6.79
C GLU A 42 5.97 17.75 6.54
N ILE A 43 5.09 17.29 7.44
CA ILE A 43 3.64 17.45 7.33
C ILE A 43 3.18 18.59 8.25
N ARG A 44 2.71 19.68 7.62
CA ARG A 44 2.17 20.88 8.28
C ARG A 44 0.90 20.58 9.06
N THR A 45 0.06 19.68 8.55
CA THR A 45 -1.25 19.38 9.14
C THR A 45 -1.13 18.32 10.22
N GLN A 46 -1.73 18.59 11.37
CA GLN A 46 -1.76 17.64 12.47
C GLN A 46 -2.56 16.39 12.06
N LEU A 47 -1.92 15.23 12.10
CA LEU A 47 -2.58 13.95 11.83
C LEU A 47 -3.50 13.58 12.99
N GLU A 48 -4.67 13.06 12.64
CA GLU A 48 -5.62 12.46 13.57
C GLU A 48 -5.12 11.12 14.10
N ARG A 49 -5.69 10.66 15.23
CA ARG A 49 -5.30 9.40 15.87
C ARG A 49 -5.33 8.22 14.89
N HIS A 50 -6.44 8.04 14.17
CA HIS A 50 -6.58 6.93 13.22
C HIS A 50 -5.57 7.02 12.07
N GLN A 51 -5.21 8.23 11.64
CA GLN A 51 -4.19 8.43 10.60
C GLN A 51 -2.80 8.04 11.10
N LYS A 52 -2.47 8.34 12.35
CA LYS A 52 -1.20 7.91 12.97
C LYS A 52 -1.14 6.40 13.18
N GLN A 53 -2.26 5.78 13.54
CA GLN A 53 -2.35 4.32 13.65
C GLN A 53 -2.18 3.65 12.28
N ALA A 54 -2.85 4.19 11.25
CA ALA A 54 -2.72 3.75 9.86
C ALA A 54 -1.28 3.96 9.33
N LEU A 55 -0.62 5.05 9.71
CA LEU A 55 0.78 5.30 9.40
C LEU A 55 1.69 4.26 10.06
N THR A 56 1.52 3.97 11.36
CA THR A 56 2.24 2.89 12.05
C THR A 56 2.05 1.55 11.36
N PHE A 57 0.81 1.23 10.99
CA PHE A 57 0.50 0.01 10.26
C PHE A 57 1.34 -0.08 8.99
N MET A 58 1.29 0.95 8.12
CA MET A 58 2.02 0.93 6.86
C MET A 58 3.55 0.88 7.06
N LEU A 59 4.10 1.65 8.01
CA LEU A 59 5.54 1.64 8.30
C LEU A 59 6.02 0.24 8.73
N ARG A 60 5.25 -0.46 9.57
CA ARG A 60 5.56 -1.85 9.95
C ARG A 60 5.48 -2.78 8.75
N ARG A 61 4.42 -2.66 7.95
CA ARG A 61 4.17 -3.49 6.78
C ARG A 61 5.25 -3.34 5.69
N GLU A 62 5.90 -2.20 5.60
CA GLU A 62 7.03 -1.98 4.69
C GLU A 62 8.34 -2.68 5.11
N GLN A 63 8.40 -3.20 6.33
CA GLN A 63 9.54 -4.00 6.82
C GLN A 63 9.38 -5.51 6.57
N GLY A 64 8.25 -5.94 5.99
CA GLY A 64 7.95 -7.35 5.72
C GLY A 64 7.32 -8.08 6.91
N TRP A 65 7.35 -9.41 6.89
CA TRP A 65 6.78 -10.24 7.95
C TRP A 65 7.63 -10.21 9.21
N ASN A 66 7.02 -9.89 10.34
CA ASN A 66 7.66 -9.99 11.65
C ASN A 66 7.19 -11.24 12.40
N PHE A 67 7.82 -12.37 12.11
CA PHE A 67 7.52 -13.67 12.73
C PHE A 67 7.88 -13.77 14.22
N ASP A 68 8.68 -12.84 14.74
CA ASP A 68 9.19 -12.86 16.12
C ASP A 68 8.34 -12.03 17.07
N SER A 69 7.44 -11.20 16.55
CA SER A 69 6.60 -10.32 17.36
C SER A 69 5.32 -11.02 17.79
N SER A 70 5.03 -10.98 19.09
CA SER A 70 3.75 -11.40 19.67
C SER A 70 2.58 -10.51 19.25
N SER A 71 2.86 -9.37 18.59
CA SER A 71 1.89 -8.52 17.92
C SER A 71 1.49 -9.17 16.59
N GLY A 72 0.27 -9.71 16.53
CA GLY A 72 -0.23 -10.59 15.47
C GLY A 72 -0.05 -10.03 14.05
N ASP A 73 1.00 -10.48 13.37
CA ASP A 73 1.14 -10.36 11.92
C ASP A 73 0.30 -11.43 11.22
N PHE A 74 0.04 -11.28 9.92
CA PHE A 74 -0.83 -12.23 9.19
C PHE A 74 -0.29 -13.67 9.19
N TRP A 75 1.02 -13.84 9.39
CA TRP A 75 1.68 -15.12 9.50
C TRP A 75 2.43 -15.23 10.82
N GLY A 76 2.16 -16.31 11.56
CA GLY A 76 2.94 -16.71 12.73
C GLY A 76 3.65 -18.05 12.48
N TRP A 77 4.49 -18.47 13.42
CA TRP A 77 5.07 -19.81 13.40
C TRP A 77 4.74 -20.58 14.68
N LYS A 78 4.59 -21.90 14.55
CA LYS A 78 4.41 -22.83 15.67
C LYS A 78 5.43 -23.95 15.56
N LYS A 79 5.85 -24.49 16.71
CA LYS A 79 6.64 -25.73 16.74
C LYS A 79 5.73 -26.90 16.35
N ALA A 80 6.18 -27.71 15.39
CA ALA A 80 5.51 -28.95 15.04
C ALA A 80 5.46 -29.86 16.27
N SER A 81 4.28 -30.36 16.61
CA SER A 81 4.07 -31.25 17.76
C SER A 81 4.97 -32.48 17.65
N GLN A 82 5.66 -32.84 18.74
CA GLN A 82 6.68 -33.91 18.89
C GLN A 82 6.22 -35.36 18.55
N GLY A 83 5.13 -35.58 17.84
CA GLY A 83 4.58 -36.92 17.57
C GLY A 83 4.82 -37.50 16.17
N ARG A 84 5.27 -36.71 15.19
CA ARG A 84 5.45 -37.14 13.79
C ARG A 84 6.60 -36.41 13.11
N VAL A 85 7.80 -36.49 13.67
CA VAL A 85 9.01 -36.08 12.94
C VAL A 85 9.51 -37.29 12.18
N ARG A 86 9.20 -37.36 10.87
CA ARG A 86 9.97 -38.23 9.97
C ARG A 86 11.36 -37.62 9.85
N ASN A 87 12.36 -38.48 9.80
CA ASN A 87 13.78 -38.22 10.04
C ASN A 87 14.47 -37.35 8.96
N THR A 88 13.75 -36.43 8.31
CA THR A 88 14.21 -35.58 7.20
C THR A 88 14.05 -34.09 7.45
N ASP A 89 13.31 -33.67 8.49
CA ASP A 89 12.85 -32.29 8.61
C ASP A 89 13.60 -31.62 9.75
N LEU A 90 14.72 -30.94 9.44
CA LEU A 90 15.66 -30.51 10.46
C LEU A 90 15.09 -29.50 11.47
N TRP A 91 14.06 -28.70 11.16
CA TRP A 91 13.74 -27.52 12.00
C TRP A 91 12.36 -27.46 12.65
N GLY A 92 11.44 -28.39 12.42
CA GLY A 92 10.19 -28.50 13.20
C GLY A 92 9.36 -27.22 13.33
N LYS A 93 9.46 -26.28 12.38
CA LYS A 93 8.65 -25.05 12.32
C LYS A 93 7.54 -25.22 11.29
N SER A 94 6.33 -24.83 11.64
CA SER A 94 5.20 -24.70 10.72
C SER A 94 4.69 -23.26 10.80
N PHE A 95 4.53 -22.63 9.64
CA PHE A 95 3.95 -21.30 9.52
C PHE A 95 2.44 -21.42 9.41
N VAL A 96 1.73 -20.49 10.06
CA VAL A 96 0.28 -20.48 10.16
C VAL A 96 -0.22 -19.11 9.74
N ASN A 97 -1.15 -19.07 8.78
CA ASN A 97 -1.87 -17.86 8.45
C ASN A 97 -2.92 -17.61 9.53
N MET A 98 -2.83 -16.48 10.22
CA MET A 98 -3.70 -16.17 11.36
C MET A 98 -5.14 -15.83 10.94
N ILE A 99 -5.37 -15.51 9.66
CA ILE A 99 -6.69 -15.19 9.11
C ILE A 99 -7.39 -16.45 8.58
N SER A 100 -6.74 -17.18 7.67
CA SER A 100 -7.34 -18.36 7.02
C SER A 100 -7.19 -19.63 7.84
N GLY A 101 -6.24 -19.68 8.78
CA GLY A 101 -5.87 -20.89 9.50
C GLY A 101 -5.02 -21.86 8.68
N ASP A 102 -4.57 -21.47 7.48
CA ASP A 102 -3.75 -22.34 6.62
C ASP A 102 -2.37 -22.56 7.21
N HIS A 103 -1.81 -23.75 6.96
CA HIS A 103 -0.51 -24.17 7.46
C HIS A 103 0.44 -24.51 6.32
N GLN A 104 1.68 -24.06 6.42
CA GLN A 104 2.76 -24.44 5.50
C GLN A 104 4.07 -24.71 6.24
N LEU A 105 4.93 -25.50 5.60
CA LEU A 105 6.26 -25.84 6.11
C LEU A 105 7.33 -24.83 5.64
N GLU A 106 7.14 -24.27 4.45
CA GLU A 106 8.00 -23.24 3.89
C GLU A 106 7.62 -21.86 4.43
N GLU A 107 8.60 -20.96 4.57
CA GLU A 107 8.32 -19.58 4.98
C GLU A 107 7.45 -18.88 3.92
N PRO A 108 6.39 -18.15 4.32
CA PRO A 108 5.57 -17.43 3.38
C PRO A 108 6.40 -16.36 2.66
N LYS A 109 6.16 -16.21 1.36
CA LYS A 109 6.85 -15.19 0.56
C LYS A 109 6.67 -13.82 1.22
N GLN A 110 7.78 -13.11 1.42
CA GLN A 110 7.78 -11.76 1.95
C GLN A 110 6.90 -10.85 1.10
N PHE A 111 6.08 -10.04 1.76
CA PHE A 111 5.23 -9.04 1.13
C PHE A 111 5.39 -7.72 1.88
N PHE A 112 5.62 -6.65 1.13
CA PHE A 112 5.87 -5.32 1.65
C PHE A 112 4.69 -4.41 1.30
N GLY A 113 4.20 -3.70 2.32
CA GLY A 113 3.05 -2.80 2.20
C GLY A 113 1.72 -3.45 2.59
N GLY A 114 0.62 -2.83 2.16
CA GLY A 114 -0.72 -3.21 2.58
C GLY A 114 -1.80 -2.41 1.87
N ILE A 115 -3.05 -2.64 2.30
CA ILE A 115 -4.23 -1.95 1.81
C ILE A 115 -4.77 -1.08 2.93
N ILE A 116 -5.00 0.21 2.66
CA ILE A 116 -5.78 1.08 3.55
C ILE A 116 -7.20 1.16 3.00
N ALA A 117 -8.13 0.55 3.71
CA ALA A 117 -9.54 0.47 3.33
C ALA A 117 -10.45 1.32 4.24
N ASP A 118 -9.90 2.35 4.89
CA ASP A 118 -10.67 3.24 5.76
C ASP A 118 -11.86 3.86 5.00
N PRO A 119 -13.00 4.09 5.67
CA PRO A 119 -14.12 4.85 5.12
C PRO A 119 -13.70 6.14 4.38
N MET A 120 -14.46 6.49 3.34
CA MET A 120 -14.25 7.73 2.60
C MET A 120 -14.37 8.94 3.56
N GLY A 121 -13.47 9.91 3.40
CA GLY A 121 -13.43 11.09 4.27
C GLY A 121 -12.49 11.00 5.47
N LEU A 122 -11.90 9.83 5.79
CA LEU A 122 -10.94 9.68 6.89
C LEU A 122 -9.51 10.17 6.57
N GLY A 123 -9.32 10.83 5.42
CA GLY A 123 -8.03 11.44 5.09
C GLY A 123 -6.94 10.43 4.71
N LYS A 124 -7.29 9.34 4.03
CA LYS A 124 -6.32 8.34 3.52
C LYS A 124 -5.21 8.94 2.67
N THR A 125 -5.54 9.93 1.83
CA THR A 125 -4.56 10.66 1.01
C THR A 125 -3.50 11.31 1.89
N LEU A 126 -3.91 12.00 2.96
CA LEU A 126 -2.97 12.60 3.90
C LEU A 126 -2.13 11.55 4.63
N THR A 127 -2.70 10.41 5.01
CA THR A 127 -1.95 9.27 5.58
C THR A 127 -0.88 8.76 4.61
N MET A 128 -1.20 8.63 3.31
CA MET A 128 -0.24 8.22 2.28
C MET A 128 0.87 9.25 2.07
N ILE A 129 0.53 10.55 2.07
CA ILE A 129 1.53 11.62 1.96
C ILE A 129 2.46 11.59 3.19
N ALA A 130 1.91 11.40 4.39
CA ALA A 130 2.70 11.27 5.62
C ALA A 130 3.64 10.06 5.60
N LEU A 131 3.19 8.94 5.02
CA LEU A 131 4.03 7.75 4.81
C LEU A 131 5.22 8.04 3.87
N VAL A 132 5.00 8.78 2.79
CA VAL A 132 6.08 9.21 1.89
C VAL A 132 7.06 10.12 2.61
N ALA A 133 6.55 11.12 3.34
CA ALA A 133 7.35 12.05 4.14
C ALA A 133 8.29 11.34 5.12
N GLU A 134 7.77 10.36 5.86
CA GLU A 134 8.56 9.64 6.86
C GLU A 134 9.75 8.90 6.22
N THR A 135 9.53 8.21 5.09
CA THR A 135 10.59 7.49 4.37
C THR A 135 11.65 8.42 3.79
N VAL A 136 11.23 9.54 3.23
CA VAL A 136 12.16 10.55 2.67
C VAL A 136 13.04 11.13 3.78
N ARG A 137 12.45 11.42 4.95
CA ARG A 137 13.19 11.88 6.12
C ARG A 137 14.23 10.86 6.59
N GLU A 138 13.86 9.58 6.71
CA GLU A 138 14.79 8.51 7.10
C GLU A 138 15.98 8.41 6.14
N HIS A 139 15.72 8.53 4.83
CA HIS A 139 16.77 8.50 3.82
C HIS A 139 17.72 9.72 3.90
N HIS A 140 17.18 10.92 4.08
CA HIS A 140 18.01 12.12 4.25
C HIS A 140 18.90 12.05 5.49
N VAL A 141 18.37 11.55 6.61
CA VAL A 141 19.14 11.35 7.86
C VAL A 141 20.16 10.22 7.70
N GLY A 142 19.80 9.12 7.04
CA GLY A 142 20.67 7.96 6.81
C GLY A 142 21.86 8.25 5.89
N ASN A 143 21.67 9.05 4.84
CA ASN A 143 22.74 9.43 3.91
C ASN A 143 23.81 10.35 4.51
N LEU A 144 23.53 11.01 5.65
CA LEU A 144 24.54 11.76 6.39
C LEU A 144 25.53 10.86 7.15
N GLY A 145 25.25 9.55 7.27
CA GLY A 145 26.04 8.61 8.09
C GLY A 145 26.73 7.46 7.35
N SER A 146 26.44 7.19 6.08
CA SER A 146 27.03 6.07 5.32
C SER A 146 27.05 6.36 3.83
N ALA A 147 28.25 6.45 3.24
CA ALA A 147 28.47 6.77 1.82
C ALA A 147 28.31 5.56 0.86
N ASP A 148 27.89 4.40 1.36
CA ASP A 148 28.05 3.11 0.64
C ASP A 148 26.75 2.50 0.11
N ASN A 149 25.60 3.18 0.19
CA ASN A 149 24.34 2.70 -0.42
C ASN A 149 23.93 3.59 -1.61
N ALA A 150 24.80 3.73 -2.60
CA ALA A 150 24.39 4.15 -3.92
C ALA A 150 23.71 2.96 -4.59
N GLU A 151 22.40 3.03 -4.88
CA GLU A 151 21.77 2.44 -6.09
C GLU A 151 20.23 2.37 -6.03
N THR A 152 19.56 2.56 -4.90
CA THR A 152 18.10 2.48 -4.86
C THR A 152 17.46 3.87 -4.90
N ASN A 153 16.71 4.11 -5.98
CA ASN A 153 15.88 5.28 -6.07
C ASN A 153 14.76 5.23 -5.01
N ASN A 154 14.70 6.26 -4.15
CA ASN A 154 13.71 6.36 -3.08
C ASN A 154 12.41 7.07 -3.48
N SER A 155 12.23 7.38 -4.76
CA SER A 155 10.97 7.95 -5.26
C SER A 155 9.77 7.02 -5.06
N THR A 156 8.63 7.62 -4.72
CA THR A 156 7.31 6.98 -4.70
C THR A 156 6.53 7.32 -5.97
N LEU A 157 5.96 6.32 -6.65
CA LEU A 157 5.02 6.54 -7.75
C LEU A 157 3.58 6.38 -7.25
N ILE A 158 2.77 7.41 -7.45
CA ILE A 158 1.35 7.44 -7.10
C ILE A 158 0.53 7.41 -8.38
N VAL A 159 -0.33 6.40 -8.50
CA VAL A 159 -1.21 6.17 -9.65
C VAL A 159 -2.63 6.48 -9.23
N VAL A 160 -3.24 7.45 -9.90
CA VAL A 160 -4.57 7.95 -9.55
C VAL A 160 -5.49 7.98 -10.77
N PRO A 161 -6.83 7.93 -10.60
CA PRO A 161 -7.77 8.33 -11.64
C PRO A 161 -7.47 9.77 -12.10
N PRO A 162 -7.61 10.09 -13.41
CA PRO A 162 -7.32 11.44 -13.91
C PRO A 162 -7.97 12.61 -13.14
N PRO A 163 -9.23 12.52 -12.68
CA PRO A 163 -9.85 13.59 -11.89
C PRO A 163 -9.20 13.85 -10.53
N LEU A 164 -8.43 12.89 -10.01
CA LEU A 164 -7.78 13.00 -8.70
C LEU A 164 -6.35 13.57 -8.79
N LEU A 165 -5.78 13.78 -9.98
CA LEU A 165 -4.44 14.39 -10.11
C LEU A 165 -4.37 15.75 -9.43
N ASP A 166 -5.29 16.65 -9.77
CA ASP A 166 -5.32 18.00 -9.23
C ASP A 166 -5.58 17.96 -7.71
N THR A 167 -6.51 17.09 -7.26
CA THR A 167 -6.78 16.87 -5.84
C THR A 167 -5.53 16.45 -5.06
N TRP A 168 -4.73 15.52 -5.59
CA TRP A 168 -3.51 15.08 -4.93
C TRP A 168 -2.46 16.18 -4.85
N GLU A 169 -2.31 16.99 -5.90
CA GLU A 169 -1.40 18.15 -5.89
C GLU A 169 -1.84 19.24 -4.91
N GLU A 170 -3.14 19.49 -4.81
CA GLU A 170 -3.72 20.40 -3.81
C GLU A 170 -3.44 19.89 -2.39
N GLN A 171 -3.64 18.59 -2.14
CA GLN A 171 -3.36 17.96 -0.84
C GLN A 171 -1.86 18.05 -0.48
N LEU A 172 -0.97 17.77 -1.43
CA LEU A 172 0.48 17.95 -1.24
C LEU A 172 0.80 19.40 -0.90
N SER A 173 0.28 20.36 -1.67
CA SER A 173 0.54 21.78 -1.46
C SER A 173 0.01 22.30 -0.12
N GLN A 174 -1.17 21.83 0.29
CA GLN A 174 -1.84 22.23 1.51
C GLN A 174 -1.18 21.65 2.76
N HIS A 175 -0.82 20.37 2.71
CA HIS A 175 -0.44 19.61 3.92
C HIS A 175 1.07 19.45 4.09
N VAL A 176 1.88 19.60 3.05
CA VAL A 176 3.33 19.46 3.12
C VAL A 176 4.00 20.81 3.41
N VAL A 177 5.04 20.80 4.25
CA VAL A 177 5.91 21.96 4.48
C VAL A 177 6.63 22.30 3.18
N SER A 178 6.67 23.58 2.81
CA SER A 178 7.24 23.98 1.53
C SER A 178 8.70 23.57 1.40
N GLY A 179 9.03 22.80 0.36
CA GLY A 179 10.38 22.32 0.08
C GLY A 179 10.80 21.06 0.84
N SER A 180 9.94 20.45 1.67
CA SER A 180 10.28 19.23 2.40
C SER A 180 10.00 17.93 1.63
N LEU A 181 9.17 18.00 0.59
CA LEU A 181 9.01 16.97 -0.43
C LEU A 181 9.05 17.65 -1.79
N ILE A 182 9.64 16.98 -2.78
CA ILE A 182 9.69 17.43 -4.17
C ILE A 182 8.86 16.47 -5.01
N TRP A 183 7.81 16.98 -5.66
CA TRP A 183 6.91 16.17 -6.46
C TRP A 183 6.72 16.71 -7.88
N SER A 184 6.35 15.83 -8.80
CA SER A 184 6.00 16.21 -10.17
C SER A 184 4.88 15.35 -10.75
N ARG A 185 4.16 15.92 -11.73
CA ARG A 185 3.10 15.24 -12.48
C ARG A 185 3.68 14.60 -13.74
N HIS A 186 3.56 13.29 -13.86
CA HIS A 186 3.83 12.56 -15.09
C HIS A 186 2.53 12.30 -15.88
N HIS A 187 1.99 13.35 -16.52
CA HIS A 187 0.76 13.23 -17.33
C HIS A 187 0.65 14.34 -18.38
N GLY A 188 0.06 14.02 -19.53
CA GLY A 188 -0.22 15.01 -20.58
C GLY A 188 1.04 15.70 -21.10
N LYS A 189 1.08 17.04 -21.00
CA LYS A 189 2.23 17.88 -21.40
C LYS A 189 3.30 18.01 -20.32
N SER A 190 2.99 17.66 -19.08
CA SER A 190 3.91 17.77 -17.94
C SER A 190 4.77 16.53 -17.74
N ARG A 191 4.74 15.57 -18.69
CA ARG A 191 5.50 14.33 -18.57
C ARG A 191 7.00 14.62 -18.43
N ILE A 192 7.59 13.93 -17.47
CA ILE A 192 9.04 13.85 -17.28
C ILE A 192 9.63 13.16 -18.51
N LEU A 193 10.69 13.71 -19.06
CA LEU A 193 11.31 13.21 -20.29
C LEU A 193 12.61 12.47 -20.02
N GLU A 194 13.32 12.85 -18.97
CA GLU A 194 14.66 12.33 -18.68
C GLU A 194 14.74 11.71 -17.27
N ILE A 195 15.51 10.62 -17.14
CA ILE A 195 15.67 9.87 -15.88
C ILE A 195 16.36 10.73 -14.79
N PHE A 196 17.31 11.59 -15.16
CA PHE A 196 18.02 12.43 -14.19
C PHE A 196 17.11 13.47 -13.51
N GLU A 197 15.97 13.80 -14.13
CA GLU A 197 14.96 14.67 -13.50
C GLU A 197 14.28 13.93 -12.36
N LEU A 198 14.12 12.61 -12.50
CA LEU A 198 13.47 11.75 -11.53
C LEU A 198 14.28 11.58 -10.25
N GLU A 199 15.62 11.53 -10.35
CA GLU A 199 16.51 11.41 -9.18
C GLU A 199 16.36 12.56 -8.17
N LYS A 200 15.75 13.68 -8.59
CA LYS A 200 15.49 14.85 -7.75
C LYS A 200 14.10 14.86 -7.13
N LEU A 201 13.26 13.88 -7.47
CA LEU A 201 11.86 13.83 -7.08
C LEU A 201 11.64 12.76 -6.02
N ASP A 202 10.96 13.12 -4.94
CA ASP A 202 10.51 12.19 -3.92
C ASP A 202 9.22 11.47 -4.35
N LEU A 203 8.40 12.14 -5.17
CA LEU A 203 7.06 11.69 -5.51
C LEU A 203 6.69 12.02 -6.95
N ILE A 204 6.12 11.04 -7.66
CA ILE A 204 5.58 11.22 -9.00
C ILE A 204 4.11 10.84 -9.04
N LEU A 205 3.28 11.73 -9.60
CA LEU A 205 1.86 11.50 -9.81
C LEU A 205 1.62 11.11 -11.27
N THR A 206 0.98 9.97 -11.50
CA THR A 206 0.59 9.53 -12.84
C THR A 206 -0.84 8.99 -12.83
N THR A 207 -1.33 8.61 -14.00
CA THR A 207 -2.66 7.99 -14.14
C THR A 207 -2.57 6.59 -14.69
N TYR A 208 -3.59 5.77 -14.39
CA TYR A 208 -3.77 4.46 -15.01
C TYR A 208 -3.75 4.52 -16.54
N HIS A 209 -4.31 5.58 -17.12
CA HIS A 209 -4.30 5.81 -18.57
C HIS A 209 -2.89 6.07 -19.10
N THR A 210 -2.08 6.88 -18.40
CA THR A 210 -0.69 7.15 -18.77
C THR A 210 0.12 5.84 -18.77
N ILE A 211 0.02 5.07 -17.69
CA ILE A 211 0.70 3.77 -17.55
C ILE A 211 0.29 2.83 -18.68
N SER A 212 -1.01 2.69 -18.95
CA SER A 212 -1.51 1.81 -20.01
C SER A 212 -1.00 2.23 -21.40
N ALA A 213 -0.96 3.54 -21.67
CA ALA A 213 -0.47 4.06 -22.96
C ALA A 213 1.03 3.77 -23.16
N GLU A 214 1.84 3.95 -22.12
CA GLU A 214 3.29 3.71 -22.18
C GLU A 214 3.63 2.23 -22.27
N TRP A 215 2.86 1.38 -21.60
CA TRP A 215 3.00 -0.08 -21.70
C TRP A 215 2.71 -0.59 -23.12
N LYS A 216 1.63 -0.11 -23.75
CA LYS A 216 1.20 -0.57 -25.09
C LYS A 216 2.17 -0.15 -26.19
N ASN A 217 2.87 0.95 -26.01
CA ASN A 217 3.84 1.46 -26.97
C ASN A 217 5.20 0.76 -26.82
N GLY A 218 5.25 -0.59 -26.78
CA GLY A 218 6.39 -1.43 -26.37
C GLY A 218 7.79 -1.15 -26.98
N LYS A 219 7.93 -0.27 -27.97
CA LYS A 219 9.23 0.29 -28.40
C LYS A 219 9.76 1.40 -27.46
N GLN A 220 8.88 1.99 -26.66
CA GLN A 220 9.14 2.99 -25.63
C GLN A 220 9.07 2.41 -24.21
N ALA A 221 8.74 1.13 -24.01
CA ALA A 221 8.69 0.57 -22.65
C ALA A 221 10.10 0.56 -22.01
N ASP A 222 11.13 0.18 -22.78
CA ASP A 222 12.53 0.26 -22.35
C ASP A 222 13.03 1.71 -22.20
N GLN A 223 12.33 2.69 -22.77
CA GLN A 223 12.60 4.13 -22.64
C GLN A 223 11.65 4.83 -21.65
N SER A 224 10.63 4.14 -21.16
CA SER A 224 9.61 4.73 -20.30
C SER A 224 10.19 4.76 -18.90
N ILE A 225 10.33 5.97 -18.40
CA ILE A 225 10.80 6.24 -17.05
C ILE A 225 9.96 5.47 -16.02
N LEU A 226 8.66 5.25 -16.28
CA LEU A 226 7.79 4.52 -15.36
C LEU A 226 8.15 3.04 -15.23
N PHE A 227 8.63 2.41 -16.31
CA PHE A 227 8.94 0.99 -16.37
C PHE A 227 10.44 0.68 -16.22
N SER A 228 11.32 1.64 -16.50
CA SER A 228 12.77 1.51 -16.31
C SER A 228 13.26 1.92 -14.91
N THR A 229 12.40 2.55 -14.10
CA THR A 229 12.73 2.97 -12.73
C THR A 229 12.32 1.90 -11.72
N GLN A 230 13.24 1.56 -10.81
CA GLN A 230 12.90 0.81 -9.61
C GLN A 230 12.32 1.76 -8.55
N TRP A 231 11.02 1.66 -8.31
CA TRP A 231 10.32 2.49 -7.34
C TRP A 231 10.47 1.93 -5.93
N LYS A 232 10.67 2.81 -4.94
CA LYS A 232 10.60 2.44 -3.52
C LYS A 232 9.21 1.99 -3.12
N ARG A 233 8.19 2.68 -3.65
CA ARG A 233 6.78 2.46 -3.33
C ARG A 233 5.90 2.76 -4.52
N LEU A 234 4.87 1.94 -4.69
CA LEU A 234 3.74 2.19 -5.58
C LEU A 234 2.48 2.42 -4.73
N ILE A 235 1.80 3.54 -4.94
CA ILE A 235 0.52 3.84 -4.29
C ILE A 235 -0.55 3.87 -5.38
N LEU A 236 -1.59 3.05 -5.22
CA LEU A 236 -2.70 2.93 -6.15
C LEU A 236 -3.96 3.48 -5.49
N ASP A 237 -4.45 4.63 -5.98
CA ASP A 237 -5.68 5.23 -5.46
C ASP A 237 -6.90 4.77 -6.27
N GLU A 238 -7.98 4.39 -5.59
CA GLU A 238 -9.22 3.86 -6.19
C GLU A 238 -9.00 2.69 -7.18
N GLY A 239 -8.01 1.82 -6.91
CA GLY A 239 -7.59 0.72 -7.80
C GLY A 239 -8.67 -0.31 -8.14
N LYS A 240 -9.81 -0.33 -7.42
CA LYS A 240 -10.94 -1.24 -7.63
C LYS A 240 -11.57 -1.16 -9.02
N TYR A 241 -11.33 -0.08 -9.76
CA TYR A 241 -11.89 0.12 -11.12
C TYR A 241 -10.99 -0.38 -12.26
N TYR A 242 -9.77 -0.85 -11.94
CA TYR A 242 -8.73 -1.10 -12.95
C TYR A 242 -8.08 -2.50 -12.87
N THR A 243 -8.62 -3.39 -12.04
CA THR A 243 -8.29 -4.83 -11.99
C THR A 243 -9.22 -5.67 -12.86
#